data_AF-A0A1H3E2X9-F1
#
_entry.id   AF-A0A1H3E2X9-F1
#
_cell.length_a   1.000
_cell.length_b   1.000
_cell.length_c   1.000
_cell.angle_alpha   90.00
_cell.angle_beta   90.00
_cell.angle_gamma   90.00
#
_symmetry.space_group_name_H-M   'P 1'
#
loop_
_entity.id
_entity.type
_entity.pdbx_description
1 polymer ?
#
loop_
_entity_poly.entity_id
_entity_poly.type
_entity_poly.pdbx_seq_one_letter_code
_entity_poly.pdbx_strand_id
1 'polypeptide(L)'
;MSPTRTVNYVALPILLVATVIGLYWVWGLLFVWWVIPTIMNRQAFLVFEVNRGDDPALYWSIVALWAVLGLMMIAASIFPRYANLLS
;
A
#
# COMPACT_ATOMS: atom_id res chain seq x y z
N MET A 1 5.17 9.54 -23.67
CA MET A 1 4.88 8.42 -22.73
C MET A 1 3.54 8.69 -22.08
N SER A 2 2.69 7.68 -21.84
CA SER A 2 1.44 7.92 -21.10
C SER A 2 1.77 8.26 -19.63
N PRO A 3 1.01 9.17 -18.99
CA PRO A 3 1.25 9.57 -17.60
C PRO A 3 1.38 8.37 -16.65
N THR A 4 0.54 7.34 -16.85
CA THR A 4 0.54 6.10 -16.06
C THR A 4 1.83 5.30 -16.20
N ARG A 5 2.40 5.23 -17.41
CA ARG A 5 3.69 4.55 -17.63
C ARG A 5 4.81 5.29 -16.92
N THR A 6 4.85 6.61 -17.00
CA THR A 6 5.85 7.42 -16.31
C THR A 6 5.78 7.24 -14.80
N VAL A 7 4.57 7.24 -14.21
CA VAL A 7 4.39 6.99 -12.78
C VAL A 7 4.96 5.63 -12.38
N ASN A 8 4.70 4.55 -13.14
CA ASN A 8 5.23 3.22 -12.83
C ASN A 8 6.77 3.17 -12.91
N TYR A 9 7.37 3.76 -13.95
CA TYR A 9 8.83 3.79 -14.11
C TYR A 9 9.54 4.64 -13.05
N VAL A 10 8.85 5.62 -12.46
CA VAL A 10 9.39 6.44 -11.36
C VAL A 10 9.13 5.79 -10.00
N ALA A 11 7.94 5.23 -9.77
CA ALA A 11 7.58 4.58 -8.52
C ALA A 11 8.48 3.38 -8.23
N LEU A 12 8.79 2.55 -9.25
CA LEU A 12 9.61 1.35 -9.06
C LEU A 12 11.00 1.64 -8.45
N PRO A 13 11.86 2.50 -9.02
CA PRO A 13 13.16 2.81 -8.42
C PRO A 13 13.02 3.50 -7.06
N ILE A 14 12.01 4.36 -6.86
CA ILE A 14 11.77 4.99 -5.55
C ILE A 14 11.49 3.93 -4.48
N LEU A 15 10.62 2.96 -4.78
CA LEU A 15 10.27 1.89 -3.86
C LEU A 15 11.45 0.95 -3.59
N LEU A 16 12.25 0.63 -4.62
CA LEU A 16 13.45 -0.19 -4.45
C LEU A 16 14.49 0.51 -3.57
N VAL A 17 14.76 1.79 -3.82
CA VAL A 17 15.67 2.58 -2.98
C VAL A 17 15.14 2.65 -1.56
N ALA A 18 13.85 2.96 -1.38
CA ALA A 18 13.20 3.02 -0.07
C ALA A 18 13.34 1.71 0.72
N THR A 19 13.22 0.55 0.06
CA THR A 19 13.45 -0.76 0.69
C THR A 19 14.89 -0.93 1.17
N VAL A 20 15.88 -0.58 0.33
CA VAL A 20 17.31 -0.74 0.65
C VAL A 20 17.71 0.10 1.87
N ILE A 21 17.15 1.30 2.01
CA ILE A 21 17.45 2.22 3.10
C ILE A 21 16.48 2.12 4.29
N GLY A 22 15.48 1.21 4.23
CA GLY A 22 14.52 0.99 5.31
C GLY A 22 13.43 2.06 5.46
N LEU A 23 13.15 2.89 4.45
CA LEU A 23 12.06 3.88 4.46
C LEU A 23 10.71 3.23 4.16
N TYR A 24 10.23 2.41 5.08
CA TYR A 24 8.99 1.65 4.94
C TYR A 24 7.71 2.51 4.86
N TRP A 25 7.73 3.77 5.34
CA TRP A 25 6.57 4.67 5.21
C TRP A 25 6.22 5.00 3.75
N VAL A 26 7.20 4.94 2.83
CA VAL A 26 6.97 5.14 1.38
C VAL A 26 6.11 4.01 0.83
N TRP A 27 6.38 2.78 1.25
CA TRP A 27 5.52 1.63 0.96
C TRP A 27 4.14 1.78 1.61
N GLY A 28 4.09 2.32 2.82
CA GLY A 28 2.82 2.60 3.49
C GLY A 28 1.92 3.55 2.69
N LEU A 29 2.50 4.63 2.15
CA LEU A 29 1.78 5.55 1.26
C LEU A 29 1.30 4.87 -0.02
N LEU A 30 2.10 3.98 -0.60
CA LEU A 30 1.69 3.23 -1.79
C LEU A 30 0.49 2.31 -1.49
N PHE A 31 0.50 1.60 -0.36
CA PHE A 31 -0.63 0.76 0.04
C PHE A 31 -1.91 1.57 0.23
N VAL A 32 -1.84 2.71 0.90
CA VAL A 32 -2.99 3.62 1.05
C VAL A 32 -3.42 4.15 -0.32
N TRP A 33 -2.47 4.49 -1.18
CA TRP A 33 -2.77 4.93 -2.55
C TRP A 33 -3.50 3.86 -3.36
N TRP A 34 -3.12 2.59 -3.24
CA TRP A 34 -3.77 1.48 -3.95
C TRP A 34 -5.23 1.24 -3.53
N VAL A 35 -5.60 1.59 -2.29
CA VAL A 35 -7.00 1.49 -1.84
C VAL A 35 -7.93 2.35 -2.71
N ILE A 36 -7.50 3.53 -3.13
CA ILE A 36 -8.32 4.48 -3.90
C ILE A 36 -8.78 3.89 -5.26
N PRO A 37 -7.89 3.49 -6.19
CA PRO A 37 -8.29 2.91 -7.46
C PRO A 37 -9.00 1.57 -7.27
N THR A 38 -8.67 0.79 -6.24
CA THR A 38 -9.37 -0.46 -5.94
C THR A 38 -10.84 -0.26 -5.56
N ILE A 39 -11.14 0.80 -4.81
CA ILE A 39 -12.53 1.17 -4.50
C ILE A 39 -13.24 1.71 -5.74
N MET A 40 -12.58 2.58 -6.52
CA MET A 40 -13.15 3.16 -7.74
C MET A 40 -13.48 2.10 -8.80
N ASN A 41 -12.56 1.14 -9.02
CA ASN A 41 -12.70 0.10 -10.03
C ASN A 41 -13.49 -1.12 -9.54
N ARG A 42 -13.78 -1.21 -8.23
CA ARG A 42 -14.40 -2.38 -7.57
C ARG A 42 -13.62 -3.69 -7.75
N GLN A 43 -12.31 -3.56 -7.96
CA GLN A 43 -11.38 -4.64 -8.23
C GLN A 43 -10.15 -4.50 -7.34
N ALA A 44 -9.86 -5.55 -6.59
CA ALA A 44 -8.67 -5.64 -5.75
C ALA A 44 -7.71 -6.66 -6.36
N PHE A 45 -6.41 -6.46 -6.18
CA PHE A 45 -5.41 -7.42 -6.63
C PHE A 45 -4.67 -7.97 -5.42
N LEU A 46 -4.66 -9.29 -5.24
CA LEU A 46 -3.87 -9.91 -4.16
C LEU A 46 -2.79 -10.83 -4.75
N VAL A 47 -3.22 -11.95 -5.32
CA VAL A 47 -2.40 -12.84 -6.18
C VAL A 47 -2.99 -12.84 -7.58
N PHE A 48 -4.31 -12.93 -7.65
CA PHE A 48 -5.12 -12.68 -8.83
C PHE A 48 -6.06 -11.50 -8.55
N GLU A 49 -6.75 -11.08 -9.59
CA GLU A 49 -7.81 -10.09 -9.52
C GLU A 49 -9.02 -10.64 -8.76
N VAL A 50 -9.56 -9.85 -7.84
CA VAL A 50 -10.74 -10.15 -7.04
C VAL A 50 -11.76 -9.05 -7.28
N ASN A 51 -12.88 -9.40 -7.92
CA ASN A 51 -14.00 -8.49 -8.10
C ASN A 51 -14.86 -8.47 -6.84
N ARG A 52 -15.32 -7.27 -6.45
CA ARG A 52 -16.28 -7.12 -5.35
C ARG A 52 -17.60 -7.87 -5.58
N GLY A 53 -18.00 -8.05 -6.85
CA GLY A 53 -19.24 -8.74 -7.21
C GLY A 53 -19.19 -10.26 -7.01
N ASP A 54 -18.02 -10.86 -7.18
CA ASP A 54 -17.83 -12.31 -7.13
C ASP A 54 -17.52 -12.77 -5.70
N ASP A 55 -16.59 -12.08 -5.03
CA ASP A 55 -16.22 -12.36 -3.63
C ASP A 55 -16.08 -11.05 -2.83
N PRO A 56 -17.19 -10.52 -2.29
CA PRO A 56 -17.18 -9.26 -1.56
C PRO A 56 -16.41 -9.34 -0.24
N ALA A 57 -16.37 -10.52 0.40
CA ALA A 57 -15.69 -10.69 1.68
C ALA A 57 -14.17 -10.63 1.49
N LEU A 58 -13.64 -11.34 0.50
CA LEU A 58 -12.23 -11.29 0.15
C LEU A 58 -11.82 -9.91 -0.33
N TYR A 59 -12.65 -9.26 -1.18
CA TYR A 59 -12.41 -7.90 -1.65
C TYR A 59 -12.21 -6.91 -0.48
N TRP A 60 -13.14 -6.87 0.48
CA TRP A 60 -13.03 -5.95 1.62
C TRP A 60 -11.87 -6.31 2.54
N SER A 61 -11.53 -7.60 2.66
CA SER A 61 -10.36 -8.05 3.42
C SER A 61 -9.06 -7.51 2.82
N ILE A 62 -8.93 -7.52 1.49
CA ILE A 62 -7.75 -6.96 0.80
C ILE A 62 -7.68 -5.43 1.01
N VAL A 63 -8.81 -4.74 0.84
CA VAL A 63 -8.88 -3.28 1.06
C VAL A 63 -8.49 -2.91 2.50
N ALA A 64 -9.05 -3.61 3.48
CA ALA A 64 -8.74 -3.40 4.89
C ALA A 64 -7.28 -3.73 5.20
N LEU A 65 -6.75 -4.83 4.66
CA LEU A 65 -5.34 -5.22 4.80
C LEU A 65 -4.42 -4.10 4.31
N TRP A 66 -4.64 -3.59 3.11
CA TRP A 66 -3.83 -2.50 2.56
C TRP A 66 -3.95 -1.21 3.35
N ALA A 67 -5.17 -0.84 3.77
CA ALA A 67 -5.36 0.34 4.60
C ALA A 67 -4.64 0.22 5.94
N VAL A 68 -4.81 -0.91 6.65
CA VAL A 68 -4.20 -1.14 7.96
C VAL A 68 -2.68 -1.21 7.86
N LEU A 69 -2.13 -2.01 6.94
CA LEU A 69 -0.68 -2.10 6.75
C LEU A 69 -0.09 -0.75 6.34
N GLY A 70 -0.75 -0.05 5.41
CA GLY A 70 -0.30 1.24 4.94
C GLY A 70 -0.22 2.27 6.07
N LEU A 71 -1.28 2.37 6.87
CA LEU A 71 -1.35 3.25 8.04
C LEU A 71 -0.34 2.85 9.13
N MET A 72 -0.17 1.55 9.40
CA MET A 72 0.82 1.08 10.37
C MET A 72 2.25 1.44 9.97
N MET A 73 2.63 1.26 8.70
CA MET A 73 3.96 1.61 8.20
C MET A 73 4.24 3.12 8.30
N ILE A 74 3.23 3.95 8.01
CA ILE A 74 3.32 5.40 8.16
C ILE A 74 3.41 5.77 9.65
N ALA A 75 2.55 5.20 10.49
CA ALA A 75 2.50 5.49 11.92
C ALA A 75 3.81 5.11 12.62
N ALA A 76 4.39 3.95 12.30
CA ALA A 76 5.68 3.50 12.82
C ALA A 76 6.82 4.49 12.51
N SER A 77 6.76 5.14 11.34
CA SER A 77 7.72 6.18 10.95
C SER A 77 7.50 7.51 11.68
N ILE A 78 6.25 7.90 11.92
CA ILE A 78 5.92 9.19 12.54
C ILE A 78 6.10 9.14 14.06
N PHE A 79 5.86 7.98 14.69
CA PHE A 79 5.95 7.80 16.13
C PHE A 79 7.03 6.79 16.55
N PRO A 80 8.32 7.06 16.28
CA PRO A 80 9.40 6.15 16.70
C PRO A 80 9.50 6.01 18.24
N ARG A 81 8.88 6.93 18.98
CA ARG A 81 8.92 6.99 20.46
C ARG A 81 8.15 5.88 21.16
N TYR A 82 7.23 5.18 20.49
CA TYR A 82 6.55 3.99 21.07
C TYR A 82 7.31 2.68 20.85
N ALA A 83 8.30 2.64 19.94
CA ALA A 83 9.14 1.47 19.73
C ALA A 83 10.13 1.23 20.89
N ASN A 84 10.52 2.30 21.59
CA ASN A 84 11.50 2.26 22.69
C ASN A 84 10.88 2.05 24.08
N LEU A 85 9.55 1.90 24.20
CA LEU A 85 8.89 1.66 25.50
C LEU A 85 8.84 0.17 25.89
N LEU A 86 9.30 -0.72 24.99
CA LEU A 86 9.38 -2.16 25.19
C LEU A 86 10.84 -2.67 25.24
N SER A 87 11.83 -1.78 25.25
CA SER A 87 13.26 -2.09 25.39
C SER A 87 13.77 -1.83 26.80
#